data_AF-A0AAE4D4N7-F1
#
_entry.id   AF-A0AAE4D4N7-F1
#
_cell.length_a   1.000
_cell.length_b   1.000
_cell.length_c   1.000
_cell.angle_alpha   90.00
_cell.angle_beta   90.00
_cell.angle_gamma   90.00
#
_symmetry.space_group_name_H-M   'P 1'
#
loop_
_entity.id
_entity.type
_entity.pdbx_description
1 polymer ?
#
loop_
_entity_poly.entity_id
_entity_poly.type
_entity_poly.pdbx_seq_one_letter_code
_entity_poly.pdbx_strand_id
1 'polypeptide(L)'
;MPKKPYEDTRLAKFISRRIMELRPRKSQAEIADEAGFVSRNMLSMLKGGASKLPVDRVPSLAKALDCDPAYFLRLTLEQIEGDTAADALMEIMGTAVTENEKAWLQEIRAASGNTDPRMTTRSRAAIRAIFGK
;
A
#
# COMPACT_ATOMS: atom_id res chain seq x y z
N MET A 1 3.26 28.64 15.07
CA MET A 1 3.86 27.30 15.23
C MET A 1 4.70 27.01 14.00
N PRO A 2 5.83 26.30 14.11
CA PRO A 2 6.63 25.93 12.94
C PRO A 2 5.81 25.02 12.02
N LYS A 3 5.94 25.24 10.70
CA LYS A 3 5.31 24.44 9.65
C LYS A 3 5.78 22.99 9.78
N LYS A 4 4.85 22.03 9.78
CA LYS A 4 5.23 20.62 9.87
C LYS A 4 5.68 20.11 8.49
N PRO A 5 6.68 19.21 8.43
CA PRO A 5 7.33 18.87 7.16
C PRO A 5 6.39 18.30 6.10
N TYR A 6 5.33 17.60 6.51
CA TYR A 6 4.44 16.90 5.61
C TYR A 6 2.98 17.38 5.67
N GLU A 7 2.70 18.53 6.28
CA GLU A 7 1.30 18.98 6.48
C GLU A 7 0.54 19.19 5.17
N ASP A 8 1.25 19.55 4.10
CA ASP A 8 0.67 19.85 2.80
C ASP A 8 0.59 18.65 1.85
N THR A 9 1.15 17.51 2.22
CA THR A 9 1.18 16.34 1.34
C THR A 9 -0.23 15.83 1.05
N ARG A 10 -0.41 15.29 -0.16
CA ARG A 10 -1.68 14.67 -0.55
C ARG A 10 -2.05 13.53 0.39
N LEU A 11 -1.06 12.79 0.91
CA LEU A 11 -1.26 11.74 1.90
C LEU A 11 -1.85 12.28 3.22
N ALA A 12 -1.27 13.33 3.81
CA ALA A 12 -1.75 13.88 5.08
C ALA A 12 -3.20 14.39 4.97
N LYS A 13 -3.52 15.05 3.85
CA LYS A 13 -4.87 15.51 3.50
C LYS A 13 -5.83 14.33 3.28
N PHE A 14 -5.40 13.30 2.57
CA PHE A 14 -6.19 12.09 2.32
C PHE A 14 -6.54 11.35 3.62
N ILE A 15 -5.54 11.12 4.49
CA ILE A 15 -5.73 10.48 5.79
C ILE A 15 -6.71 11.30 6.64
N SER A 16 -6.52 12.63 6.73
CA SER A 16 -7.40 13.52 7.47
C SER A 16 -8.86 13.40 7.03
N ARG A 17 -9.10 13.40 5.71
CA ARG A 17 -10.44 13.27 5.13
C ARG A 17 -11.04 11.89 5.41
N ARG A 18 -10.31 10.79 5.17
CA ARG A 18 -10.82 9.43 5.42
C ARG A 18 -11.17 9.18 6.88
N ILE A 19 -10.38 9.68 7.82
CA ILE A 19 -10.71 9.58 9.25
C ILE A 19 -12.03 10.30 9.55
N MET A 20 -12.27 11.47 8.95
CA MET A 20 -13.52 12.21 9.14
C MET A 20 -14.73 11.46 8.56
N GLU A 21 -14.58 10.87 7.37
CA GLU A 21 -15.62 10.07 6.72
C GLU A 21 -15.96 8.79 7.51
N LEU A 22 -14.97 8.17 8.14
CA LEU A 22 -15.14 6.94 8.93
C LEU A 22 -15.63 7.19 10.35
N ARG A 23 -15.59 8.43 10.84
CA ARG A 23 -15.94 8.79 12.23
C ARG A 23 -17.30 8.25 12.72
N PRO A 24 -18.36 8.12 11.89
CA PRO A 24 -19.62 7.50 12.33
C PRO A 24 -19.53 6.00 12.62
N ARG A 25 -18.50 5.31 12.13
CA ARG A 25 -18.31 3.85 12.22
C ARG A 25 -17.09 3.43 13.02
N LYS A 26 -16.00 4.20 12.94
CA LYS A 26 -14.71 3.91 13.56
C LYS A 26 -14.10 5.19 14.11
N SER A 27 -13.56 5.11 15.31
CA SER A 27 -12.76 6.15 15.94
C SER A 27 -11.33 6.16 15.40
N GLN A 28 -10.63 7.27 15.60
CA GLN A 28 -9.22 7.39 15.23
C GLN A 28 -8.33 6.38 15.99
N ALA A 29 -8.69 6.04 17.23
CA ALA A 29 -7.96 5.07 18.04
C ALA A 29 -8.10 3.66 17.46
N GLU A 30 -9.33 3.25 17.12
CA GLU A 30 -9.59 1.95 16.49
C GLU A 30 -8.85 1.80 15.16
N ILE A 31 -8.82 2.85 14.33
CA ILE A 31 -8.04 2.84 13.08
C ILE A 31 -6.53 2.68 13.35
N ALA A 32 -6.02 3.28 14.43
CA ALA A 32 -4.60 3.16 14.80
C ALA A 32 -4.25 1.73 15.26
N ASP A 33 -5.15 1.13 16.04
CA ASP A 33 -5.00 -0.22 16.55
C ASP A 33 -5.12 -1.25 15.41
N GLU A 34 -6.09 -1.10 14.49
CA GLU A 34 -6.24 -1.93 13.28
C GLU A 34 -5.02 -1.83 12.36
N ALA A 35 -4.41 -0.65 12.26
CA ALA A 35 -3.18 -0.44 11.49
C ALA A 35 -1.91 -0.95 12.20
N GLY A 36 -2.03 -1.40 13.45
CA GLY A 36 -0.94 -1.97 14.24
C GLY A 36 0.08 -0.94 14.73
N PHE A 37 -0.34 0.31 14.93
CA PHE A 37 0.52 1.34 15.52
C PHE A 37 0.62 1.17 17.04
N VAL A 38 1.85 1.09 17.57
CA VAL A 38 2.10 0.98 19.01
C VAL A 38 1.66 2.24 19.75
N SER A 39 1.83 3.42 19.14
CA SER A 39 1.46 4.69 19.77
C SER A 39 0.15 5.24 19.21
N ARG A 40 -0.82 5.46 20.11
CA ARG A 40 -2.15 6.02 19.79
C ARG A 40 -2.12 7.40 19.12
N ASN A 41 -1.02 8.15 19.24
CA ASN A 41 -0.86 9.45 18.59
C ASN A 41 -0.33 9.37 17.15
N MET A 42 0.05 8.18 16.63
CA MET A 42 0.63 8.05 15.28
C MET A 42 -0.32 8.60 14.22
N LEU A 43 -1.60 8.25 14.27
CA LEU A 43 -2.58 8.76 13.30
C LEU A 43 -2.70 10.29 13.33
N SER A 44 -2.59 10.91 14.51
CA SER A 44 -2.59 12.36 14.65
C SER A 44 -1.33 12.99 14.04
N MET A 45 -0.18 12.33 14.18
CA MET A 45 1.08 12.79 13.58
C MET A 45 1.07 12.67 12.06
N LEU A 46 0.52 11.58 11.52
CA LEU A 46 0.39 11.36 10.07
C LEU A 46 -0.55 12.37 9.42
N LYS A 47 -1.77 12.51 9.96
CA LYS A 47 -2.78 13.44 9.41
C LYS A 47 -2.35 14.90 9.53
N GLY A 48 -1.61 15.23 10.59
CA GLY A 48 -1.05 16.55 10.81
C GLY A 48 0.31 16.78 10.16
N GLY A 49 0.85 15.80 9.43
CA GLY A 49 2.12 15.93 8.71
C GLY A 49 3.38 16.07 9.57
N ALA A 50 3.33 15.68 10.84
CA ALA A 50 4.49 15.66 11.73
C ALA A 50 5.42 14.46 11.47
N SER A 51 4.90 13.39 10.86
CA SER A 51 5.65 12.20 10.50
C SER A 51 5.22 11.69 9.12
N LYS A 52 6.14 11.01 8.43
CA LYS A 52 5.84 10.27 7.20
C LYS A 52 5.24 8.92 7.54
N LEU A 53 4.44 8.36 6.62
CA LEU A 53 3.90 7.01 6.77
C LEU A 53 5.00 5.98 6.48
N PRO A 54 5.28 5.03 7.39
CA PRO A 54 6.14 3.89 7.08
C PRO A 54 5.53 3.01 5.98
N VAL A 55 6.32 2.66 4.96
CA VAL A 55 5.84 1.90 3.79
C VAL A 55 5.31 0.51 4.16
N ASP A 56 5.91 -0.14 5.16
CA ASP A 56 5.46 -1.43 5.71
C ASP A 56 4.05 -1.37 6.31
N ARG A 57 3.58 -0.17 6.70
CA ARG A 57 2.25 0.04 7.29
C ARG A 57 1.18 0.46 6.29
N VAL A 58 1.54 0.70 5.03
CA VAL A 58 0.60 1.07 3.97
C VAL A 58 -0.52 0.02 3.82
N PRO A 59 -0.26 -1.30 3.75
CA PRO A 59 -1.34 -2.27 3.56
C PRO A 59 -2.32 -2.31 4.74
N SER A 60 -1.79 -2.32 5.98
CA SER A 60 -2.60 -2.38 7.20
C SER A 60 -3.43 -1.12 7.39
N LEU A 61 -2.85 0.06 7.15
CA LEU A 61 -3.57 1.32 7.27
C LEU A 61 -4.57 1.54 6.12
N ALA A 62 -4.25 1.11 4.89
CA ALA A 62 -5.22 1.17 3.78
C ALA A 62 -6.46 0.33 4.09
N LYS A 63 -6.27 -0.87 4.65
CA LYS A 63 -7.36 -1.72 5.12
C LYS A 63 -8.16 -1.05 6.25
N ALA A 64 -7.49 -0.49 7.25
CA ALA A 64 -8.17 0.18 8.36
C ALA A 64 -8.97 1.43 7.92
N LEU A 65 -8.48 2.13 6.87
CA LEU A 65 -9.12 3.30 6.26
C LEU A 65 -10.14 2.94 5.16
N ASP A 66 -10.41 1.65 4.93
CA ASP A 66 -11.28 1.14 3.86
C ASP A 66 -10.98 1.82 2.51
N CYS A 67 -9.71 1.88 2.11
CA CYS A 67 -9.30 2.48 0.84
C CYS A 67 -8.42 1.54 -0.01
N ASP A 68 -8.32 1.87 -1.29
CA ASP A 68 -7.50 1.12 -2.24
C ASP A 68 -6.00 1.18 -1.85
N PRO A 69 -5.34 0.04 -1.60
CA PRO A 69 -3.95 0.01 -1.18
C PRO A 69 -2.96 0.54 -2.23
N ALA A 70 -3.25 0.38 -3.52
CA ALA A 70 -2.36 0.84 -4.59
C ALA A 70 -2.36 2.37 -4.70
N TYR A 71 -3.55 2.98 -4.64
CA TYR A 71 -3.68 4.43 -4.57
C TYR A 71 -3.06 4.99 -3.28
N PHE A 72 -3.26 4.32 -2.15
CA PHE A 72 -2.68 4.74 -0.87
C PHE A 72 -1.14 4.62 -0.86
N LEU A 73 -0.60 3.57 -1.49
CA LEU A 73 0.84 3.39 -1.68
C LEU A 73 1.41 4.51 -2.56
N ARG A 74 0.74 4.87 -3.66
CA ARG A 74 1.17 5.99 -4.52
C ARG A 74 1.33 7.29 -3.71
N LEU A 75 0.32 7.67 -2.92
CA LEU A 75 0.39 8.87 -2.08
C LEU A 75 1.52 8.81 -1.04
N THR A 76 1.84 7.60 -0.58
CA THR A 76 2.93 7.37 0.37
C THR A 76 4.29 7.55 -0.29
N LEU A 77 4.46 7.02 -1.51
CA LEU A 77 5.68 7.19 -2.28
C LEU A 77 5.90 8.65 -2.71
N GLU A 78 4.83 9.35 -3.10
CA GLU A 78 4.86 10.80 -3.38
C GLU A 78 5.39 11.60 -2.17
N GLN A 79 4.99 11.21 -0.95
CA GLN A 79 5.48 11.85 0.28
C GLN A 79 6.96 11.54 0.57
N ILE A 80 7.46 10.34 0.23
CA ILE A 80 8.80 9.89 0.60
C ILE A 80 9.85 10.34 -0.43
N GLU A 81 9.58 10.09 -1.70
CA GLU A 81 10.55 10.23 -2.79
C GLU A 81 10.20 11.37 -3.77
N GLY A 82 8.99 11.94 -3.66
CA GLY A 82 8.47 12.95 -4.58
C GLY A 82 7.68 12.36 -5.76
N ASP A 83 6.97 13.23 -6.49
CA ASP A 83 6.00 12.84 -7.52
C ASP A 83 6.62 12.01 -8.65
N THR A 84 7.83 12.37 -9.13
CA THR A 84 8.48 11.72 -10.26
C THR A 84 8.90 10.28 -9.95
N ALA A 85 9.36 10.02 -8.72
CA ALA A 85 9.73 8.68 -8.30
C ALA A 85 8.49 7.79 -8.09
N ALA A 86 7.40 8.36 -7.57
CA ALA A 86 6.14 7.65 -7.42
C ALA A 86 5.54 7.23 -8.77
N ASP A 87 5.56 8.13 -9.77
CA ASP A 87 5.07 7.82 -11.11
C ASP A 87 5.91 6.74 -11.80
N ALA A 88 7.25 6.81 -11.70
CA ALA A 88 8.14 5.76 -12.21
C ALA A 88 7.90 4.40 -11.52
N LEU A 89 7.68 4.39 -10.20
CA LEU A 89 7.33 3.18 -9.46
C LEU A 89 5.99 2.59 -9.92
N MET A 90 4.97 3.43 -10.16
CA MET A 90 3.67 2.96 -10.65
C MET A 90 3.76 2.43 -12.10
N GLU A 91 4.59 3.04 -12.94
CA GLU A 91 4.89 2.57 -14.30
C GLU A 91 5.60 1.21 -14.28
N ILE A 92 6.57 1.02 -13.37
CA ILE A 92 7.31 -0.25 -13.20
C ILE A 92 6.44 -1.34 -12.56
N MET A 93 5.61 -0.98 -11.57
CA MET A 93 4.81 -1.94 -10.80
C MET A 93 3.67 -2.55 -11.61
N GLY A 94 3.19 -1.88 -12.67
CA GLY A 94 2.21 -2.43 -13.59
C GLY A 94 0.85 -2.77 -12.95
N THR A 95 0.03 -3.51 -13.70
CA THR A 95 -1.39 -3.81 -13.44
C THR A 95 -1.66 -4.30 -12.01
N ALA A 96 -2.69 -3.73 -11.38
CA ALA A 96 -3.24 -4.21 -10.13
C ALA A 96 -3.64 -5.69 -10.27
N VAL A 97 -2.92 -6.57 -9.56
CA VAL A 97 -3.23 -7.99 -9.49
C VAL A 97 -4.30 -8.24 -8.43
N THR A 98 -5.28 -9.07 -8.74
CA THR A 98 -6.27 -9.56 -7.79
C THR A 98 -5.60 -10.40 -6.69
N GLU A 99 -6.27 -10.57 -5.54
CA GLU A 99 -5.74 -11.44 -4.47
C GLU A 99 -5.53 -12.89 -4.93
N ASN A 100 -6.32 -13.36 -5.90
CA ASN A 100 -6.12 -14.68 -6.51
C ASN A 100 -4.82 -14.72 -7.33
N GLU A 101 -4.57 -13.73 -8.19
CA GLU A 101 -3.34 -13.65 -8.98
C GLU A 101 -2.10 -13.48 -8.08
N LYS A 102 -2.25 -12.77 -6.96
CA LYS A 102 -1.21 -12.64 -5.95
C LYS A 102 -0.85 -13.98 -5.31
N ALA A 103 -1.83 -14.84 -5.04
CA ALA A 103 -1.57 -16.19 -4.53
C ALA A 103 -0.76 -17.03 -5.54
N TRP A 104 -1.11 -16.95 -6.83
CA TRP A 104 -0.33 -17.58 -7.90
C TRP A 104 1.12 -17.07 -7.95
N LEU A 105 1.32 -15.76 -7.85
CA LEU A 105 2.66 -15.16 -7.83
C LEU A 105 3.48 -15.59 -6.60
N GLN A 106 2.85 -15.70 -5.43
CA GLN A 106 3.51 -16.17 -4.21
C GLN A 106 3.99 -17.62 -4.36
N GLU A 107 3.17 -18.48 -4.93
CA GLU A 107 3.55 -19.89 -5.16
C GLU A 107 4.70 -19.99 -6.17
N ILE A 108 4.67 -19.22 -7.25
CA ILE A 108 5.76 -19.17 -8.23
C ILE A 108 7.06 -18.67 -7.59
N ARG A 109 7.00 -17.67 -6.71
CA ARG A 109 8.17 -17.16 -5.97
C ARG A 109 8.73 -18.19 -5.00
N ALA A 110 7.86 -18.91 -4.28
CA ALA A 110 8.26 -20.00 -3.41
C ALA A 110 8.96 -21.11 -4.21
N ALA A 111 8.35 -21.57 -5.31
CA ALA A 111 8.89 -22.63 -6.17
C ALA A 111 10.21 -22.25 -6.86
N SER A 112 10.41 -20.97 -7.16
CA SER A 112 11.66 -20.45 -7.76
C SER A 112 12.72 -20.05 -6.74
N GLY A 113 12.45 -20.16 -5.43
CA GLY A 113 13.38 -19.71 -4.39
C GLY A 113 13.63 -18.19 -4.41
N ASN A 114 12.62 -17.41 -4.80
CA ASN A 114 12.70 -15.96 -5.00
C ASN A 114 13.71 -15.51 -6.08
N THR A 115 14.11 -16.40 -6.98
CA THR A 115 14.86 -16.03 -8.19
C THR A 115 13.92 -15.43 -9.24
N ASP A 116 14.47 -14.84 -10.31
CA ASP A 116 13.70 -14.28 -11.42
C ASP A 116 13.85 -15.14 -12.70
N PRO A 117 13.20 -16.33 -12.75
CA PRO A 117 13.34 -17.22 -13.90
C PRO A 117 12.54 -16.71 -15.10
N ARG A 118 13.17 -16.67 -16.27
CA ARG A 118 12.46 -16.40 -17.53
C ARG A 118 11.43 -17.48 -17.83
N MET A 119 10.26 -17.05 -18.31
CA MET A 119 9.20 -17.97 -18.71
C MET A 119 9.62 -18.81 -19.93
N THR A 120 9.86 -20.10 -19.72
CA THR A 120 10.20 -21.06 -20.77
C THR A 120 8.96 -21.65 -21.43
N THR A 121 9.11 -22.24 -22.63
CA THR A 121 8.04 -22.99 -23.31
C THR A 121 7.41 -24.06 -22.40
N ARG A 122 8.24 -24.75 -21.61
CA ARG A 122 7.78 -25.75 -20.64
C ARG A 122 6.90 -25.14 -19.54
N SER A 123 7.35 -24.06 -18.92
CA SER A 123 6.57 -23.39 -17.86
C SER A 123 5.25 -22.81 -18.38
N ARG A 124 5.24 -22.31 -19.62
CA ARG A 124 4.03 -21.84 -20.29
C ARG A 124 3.02 -22.97 -20.53
N ALA A 125 3.49 -24.13 -21.00
CA ALA A 125 2.64 -25.30 -21.20
C ALA A 125 2.06 -25.81 -19.86
N ALA A 126 2.87 -25.86 -18.79
CA ALA A 126 2.42 -26.27 -17.47
C ALA A 126 1.31 -25.36 -16.92
N ILE A 127 1.46 -24.04 -17.03
CA ILE A 127 0.43 -23.09 -16.58
C ILE A 127 -0.86 -23.27 -17.38
N ARG A 128 -0.78 -23.40 -18.72
CA ARG A 128 -1.96 -23.62 -19.57
C ARG A 128 -2.70 -24.91 -19.21
N ALA A 129 -1.98 -25.99 -18.93
CA ALA A 129 -2.56 -27.26 -18.54
C ALA A 129 -3.41 -27.16 -17.26
N ILE A 130 -3.03 -26.33 -16.27
CA ILE A 130 -3.83 -26.13 -15.05
C ILE A 130 -5.21 -25.52 -15.36
N PHE A 131 -5.31 -24.72 -16.42
CA PHE A 131 -6.55 -24.10 -16.87
C PHE A 131 -7.22 -24.85 -18.05
N GLY A 132 -6.75 -26.05 -18.40
CA GLY A 132 -7.30 -26.85 -19.50
C GLY A 132 -7.07 -26.24 -20.89
N LYS A 133 -5.99 -25.47 -21.07
CA LYS A 133 -5.59 -24.83 -22.34
C LYS A 133 -4.33 -25.41 -22.94
#